data_AF-H3GPC3-F1
#
_entry.id   AF-H3GPC3-F1
#
_cell.length_a   1.000
_cell.length_b   1.000
_cell.length_c   1.000
_cell.angle_alpha   90.00
_cell.angle_beta   90.00
_cell.angle_gamma   90.00
#
_symmetry.space_group_name_H-M   'P 1'
#
loop_
_entity.id
_entity.type
_entity.pdbx_description
1 polymer ?
#
loop_
_entity_poly.entity_id
_entity_poly.type
_entity_poly.pdbx_seq_one_letter_code
_entity_poly.pdbx_strand_id
1 'polypeptide(L)'
;MYATPYPPFISYNYSRLSSLHMLLPLRRLMNFSVHSLEAPLGAEQVSVSLSRRFNRLPHPDARVEQLRRDAWAQLKTETPRVFNASKFRLQALHEQHNPAKLQLDFGLTDYASYVGTCCSAQAAQLLGDGLKLQDDAFAFLSRKVGVAAALETRDGHVALIRRSNSVGLYQQLLDTPGGHPEPAHIQLTEDVLRTLEDQEDTRKQLEDAARREFFVSIANEVREEVNVALELQQPPKLLGLVLQPSARRKS
;
A
#
# COMPACT_ATOMS: atom_id res chain seq x y z
N MET A 1 5.52 16.21 26.03
CA MET A 1 4.10 16.61 25.90
C MET A 1 3.89 17.09 24.48
N TYR A 2 3.60 16.17 23.56
CA TYR A 2 2.91 16.39 22.28
C TYR A 2 2.34 15.02 21.92
N ALA A 3 1.06 14.83 22.26
CA ALA A 3 0.29 13.68 21.81
C ALA A 3 -0.18 13.99 20.39
N THR A 4 0.20 13.18 19.41
CA THR A 4 -0.40 13.17 18.08
C THR A 4 -1.76 12.46 18.17
N PRO A 5 -2.89 13.09 17.80
CA PRO A 5 -4.16 12.40 17.76
C PRO A 5 -4.27 11.72 16.39
N TYR A 6 -4.14 10.38 16.36
CA TYR A 6 -4.72 9.63 15.24
C TYR A 6 -6.23 9.87 15.24
N PRO A 7 -6.86 10.19 14.10
CA PRO A 7 -8.32 10.24 14.03
C PRO A 7 -8.90 8.83 14.31
N PRO A 8 -10.10 8.75 14.91
CA PRO A 8 -10.69 7.46 15.27
C PRO A 8 -11.01 6.65 14.02
N PHE A 9 -10.35 5.50 13.87
CA PHE A 9 -10.66 4.51 12.84
C PHE A 9 -12.03 3.88 13.11
N ILE A 10 -12.99 4.10 12.21
CA ILE A 10 -14.29 3.44 12.28
C ILE A 10 -14.14 2.01 11.75
N SER A 11 -14.22 1.03 12.66
CA SER A 11 -14.34 -0.39 12.33
C SER A 11 -15.81 -0.73 12.11
N TYR A 12 -16.18 -1.13 10.89
CA TYR A 12 -17.52 -1.68 10.63
C TYR A 12 -17.57 -3.16 11.08
N ASN A 13 -18.11 -3.40 12.28
CA ASN A 13 -18.51 -4.73 12.71
C ASN A 13 -19.92 -5.04 12.19
N TYR A 14 -20.02 -5.72 11.04
CA TYR A 14 -21.30 -6.32 10.62
C TYR A 14 -21.59 -7.55 11.48
N SER A 15 -22.25 -7.33 12.62
CA SER A 15 -22.82 -8.41 13.42
C SER A 15 -24.19 -8.00 13.93
N ARG A 16 -25.21 -8.21 13.08
CA ARG A 16 -26.61 -8.48 13.45
C ARG A 16 -27.48 -8.58 12.19
N LEU A 17 -27.65 -9.79 11.69
CA LEU A 17 -28.89 -10.23 11.06
C LEU A 17 -29.08 -11.70 11.41
N SER A 18 -29.99 -11.96 12.33
CA SER A 18 -30.48 -13.29 12.69
C SER A 18 -31.61 -13.71 11.75
N SER A 19 -31.61 -15.02 11.43
CA SER A 19 -32.71 -15.82 10.90
C SER A 19 -32.97 -15.81 9.39
N LEU A 20 -32.21 -16.62 8.65
CA LEU A 20 -32.73 -17.80 7.94
C LEU A 20 -31.54 -18.66 7.44
N HIS A 21 -31.57 -19.96 7.73
CA HIS A 21 -30.49 -20.90 7.43
C HIS A 21 -30.31 -21.11 5.91
N MET A 22 -29.28 -20.50 5.34
CA MET A 22 -28.51 -21.07 4.23
C MET A 22 -27.04 -20.93 4.63
N LEU A 23 -26.45 -22.02 5.14
CA LEU A 23 -25.05 -22.07 5.57
C LEU A 23 -24.14 -21.98 4.33
N LEU A 24 -23.99 -20.77 3.80
CA LEU A 24 -22.82 -20.42 3.01
C LEU A 24 -21.61 -20.60 3.94
N PRO A 25 -20.54 -21.32 3.53
CA PRO A 25 -19.35 -21.42 4.35
C PRO A 25 -18.91 -20.00 4.70
N LEU A 26 -18.65 -19.74 5.99
CA LEU A 26 -18.08 -18.50 6.51
C LEU A 26 -16.80 -18.18 5.72
N ARG A 27 -16.95 -17.49 4.58
CA ARG A 27 -15.85 -16.84 3.90
C ARG A 27 -15.42 -15.78 4.89
N ARG A 28 -14.29 -16.00 5.58
CA ARG A 28 -13.65 -14.95 6.38
C ARG A 28 -13.53 -13.72 5.49
N LEU A 29 -14.35 -12.72 5.76
CA LEU A 29 -14.28 -11.43 5.10
C LEU A 29 -12.90 -10.84 5.39
N MET A 30 -12.24 -10.32 4.36
CA MET A 30 -11.02 -9.54 4.57
C MET A 30 -11.43 -8.28 5.32
N ASN A 31 -10.83 -8.04 6.48
CA ASN A 31 -10.97 -6.76 7.16
C ASN A 31 -10.12 -5.74 6.39
N PHE A 32 -10.71 -4.60 6.08
CA PHE A 32 -10.03 -3.44 5.52
C PHE A 32 -10.41 -2.21 6.34
N SER A 33 -9.49 -1.27 6.47
CA SER A 33 -9.78 0.06 7.00
C SER A 33 -9.73 1.04 5.85
N VAL A 34 -10.78 1.82 5.66
CA VAL A 34 -10.84 2.85 4.63
C VAL A 34 -10.64 4.20 5.28
N HIS A 35 -9.70 4.96 4.74
CA HIS A 35 -9.52 6.38 4.99
C HIS A 35 -10.06 7.15 3.80
N SER A 36 -11.27 7.69 3.91
CA SER A 36 -11.91 8.47 2.85
C SER A 36 -11.52 9.94 2.97
N LEU A 37 -11.14 10.56 1.84
CA LEU A 37 -10.91 12.00 1.79
C LEU A 37 -12.25 12.73 1.64
N GLU A 38 -12.35 13.95 2.18
CA GLU A 38 -13.57 14.78 2.07
C GLU A 38 -13.93 15.10 0.61
N ALA A 39 -12.92 15.25 -0.24
CA ALA A 39 -13.07 15.44 -1.67
C ALA A 39 -11.92 14.76 -2.43
N PRO A 40 -12.16 14.32 -3.69
CA PRO A 40 -11.10 13.77 -4.53
C PRO A 40 -9.96 14.79 -4.74
N LEU A 41 -8.72 14.38 -4.47
CA LEU A 41 -7.55 15.25 -4.61
C LEU A 41 -6.80 14.99 -5.93
N GLY A 42 -6.52 16.04 -6.67
CA GLY A 42 -5.60 15.97 -7.82
C GLY A 42 -4.14 15.97 -7.39
N ALA A 43 -3.23 15.68 -8.33
CA ALA A 43 -1.80 15.61 -8.07
C ALA A 43 -1.25 16.89 -7.41
N GLU A 44 -1.69 18.08 -7.82
CA GLU A 44 -1.23 19.36 -7.25
C GLU A 44 -1.63 19.58 -5.77
N GLN A 45 -2.59 18.81 -5.26
CA GLN A 45 -3.03 18.86 -3.86
C GLN A 45 -2.33 17.83 -2.98
N VAL A 46 -1.52 16.94 -3.59
CA VAL A 46 -0.80 15.89 -2.88
C VAL A 46 0.69 16.21 -2.90
N SER A 47 1.36 16.18 -1.75
CA SER A 47 2.81 16.21 -1.65
C SER A 47 3.33 14.87 -1.15
N VAL A 48 4.59 14.58 -1.46
CA VAL A 48 5.32 13.44 -0.90
C VAL A 48 6.48 13.99 -0.08
N SER A 49 6.68 13.46 1.12
CA SER A 49 7.91 13.67 1.89
C SER A 49 8.75 12.39 1.87
N LEU A 50 10.01 12.49 1.46
CA LEU A 50 10.92 11.34 1.38
C LEU A 50 11.92 11.36 2.54
N SER A 51 12.00 10.26 3.28
CA SER A 51 13.05 10.08 4.28
C SER A 51 13.34 8.60 4.54
N ARG A 52 14.63 8.28 4.75
CA ARG A 52 15.05 6.97 5.28
C ARG A 52 14.42 6.65 6.64
N ARG A 53 14.04 7.65 7.42
CA ARG A 53 13.38 7.49 8.72
C ARG A 53 11.98 6.91 8.58
N PHE A 54 11.39 7.03 7.40
CA PHE A 54 10.11 6.46 7.04
C PHE A 54 10.24 5.00 6.54
N ASN A 55 11.43 4.40 6.57
CA ASN A 55 11.60 2.98 6.26
C ASN A 55 11.08 2.12 7.41
N ARG A 56 10.85 0.83 7.12
CA ARG A 56 10.52 -0.17 8.14
C ARG A 56 11.68 -0.31 9.12
N LEU A 57 11.37 -0.36 10.41
CA LEU A 57 12.35 -0.70 11.44
C LEU A 57 12.57 -2.22 11.49
N PRO A 58 13.81 -2.70 11.67
CA PRO A 58 14.07 -4.09 12.03
C PRO A 58 13.45 -4.42 13.39
N HIS A 59 12.86 -5.61 13.51
CA HIS A 59 12.35 -6.08 14.80
C HIS A 59 13.53 -6.44 15.74
N PRO A 60 13.49 -6.08 17.04
CA PRO A 60 14.60 -6.37 17.96
C PRO A 60 14.82 -7.86 18.24
N ASP A 61 13.77 -8.69 18.20
CA ASP A 61 13.92 -10.15 18.21
C ASP A 61 14.43 -10.64 16.84
N ALA A 62 15.68 -11.11 16.80
CA ALA A 62 16.33 -11.62 15.60
C ALA A 62 15.59 -12.81 14.96
N ARG A 63 14.80 -13.58 15.73
CA ARG A 63 13.99 -14.69 15.20
C ARG A 63 12.89 -14.20 14.28
N VAL A 64 12.30 -13.04 14.55
CA VAL A 64 11.28 -12.42 13.69
C VAL A 64 11.89 -12.02 12.34
N GLU A 65 13.08 -11.42 12.35
CA GLU A 65 13.78 -11.10 11.10
C GLU A 65 14.28 -12.34 10.35
N GLN A 66 14.61 -13.43 11.07
CA GLN A 66 14.95 -14.70 10.44
C GLN A 66 13.74 -15.32 9.74
N LEU A 67 12.58 -15.40 10.42
CA LEU A 67 11.34 -15.90 9.81
C LEU A 67 10.94 -15.11 8.57
N ARG A 68 11.16 -13.78 8.56
CA ARG A 68 10.97 -12.94 7.37
C ARG A 68 11.85 -13.38 6.20
N ARG A 69 13.15 -13.65 6.45
CA ARG A 69 14.09 -14.14 5.44
C ARG A 69 13.72 -15.54 4.96
N ASP A 70 13.32 -16.42 5.87
CA ASP A 70 12.92 -17.80 5.56
C ASP A 70 11.66 -17.82 4.68
N ALA A 71 10.67 -16.97 4.96
CA ALA A 71 9.47 -16.83 4.14
C ALA A 71 9.79 -16.43 2.68
N TRP A 72 10.79 -15.56 2.49
CA TRP A 72 11.25 -15.20 1.15
C TRP A 72 12.03 -16.34 0.48
N ALA A 73 12.90 -17.03 1.22
CA ALA A 73 13.64 -18.18 0.71
C ALA A 73 12.68 -19.30 0.26
N GLN A 74 11.68 -19.60 1.08
CA GLN A 74 10.62 -20.56 0.75
C GLN A 74 9.86 -20.15 -0.52
N LEU A 75 9.44 -18.88 -0.64
CA LEU A 75 8.75 -18.40 -1.83
C LEU A 75 9.60 -18.55 -3.10
N LYS A 76 10.92 -18.30 -3.04
CA LYS A 76 11.81 -18.51 -4.18
C LYS A 76 11.89 -19.99 -4.59
N THR A 77 11.87 -20.90 -3.63
CA THR A 77 11.83 -22.34 -3.92
C THR A 77 10.52 -22.74 -4.58
N GLU A 78 9.39 -22.23 -4.10
CA GLU A 78 8.06 -22.53 -4.64
C GLU A 78 7.79 -21.83 -5.99
N THR A 79 8.38 -20.65 -6.20
CA THR A 79 8.19 -19.82 -7.40
C THR A 79 9.55 -19.37 -7.95
N PRO A 80 10.26 -20.21 -8.73
CA PRO A 80 11.65 -19.94 -9.14
C PRO A 80 11.88 -18.66 -9.95
N ARG A 81 10.83 -18.11 -10.58
CA ARG A 81 10.87 -16.87 -11.36
C ARG A 81 10.59 -15.62 -10.54
N VAL A 82 10.28 -15.75 -9.25
CA VAL A 82 10.02 -14.59 -8.39
C VAL A 82 11.32 -13.81 -8.16
N PHE A 83 11.25 -12.50 -8.28
CA PHE A 83 12.36 -11.60 -7.98
C PHE A 83 11.93 -10.57 -6.94
N ASN A 84 12.92 -10.04 -6.21
CA ASN A 84 12.68 -8.96 -5.26
C ASN A 84 12.74 -7.62 -6.00
N ALA A 85 11.85 -6.70 -5.65
CA ALA A 85 11.78 -5.36 -6.24
C ALA A 85 11.56 -4.32 -5.13
N SER A 86 12.21 -3.16 -5.29
CA SER A 86 12.01 -2.00 -4.41
C SER A 86 10.60 -1.45 -4.56
N LYS A 87 10.02 -0.96 -3.46
CA LYS A 87 8.67 -0.37 -3.40
C LYS A 87 8.67 0.83 -2.47
N PHE A 88 7.79 1.79 -2.70
CA PHE A 88 7.52 2.84 -1.71
C PHE A 88 6.87 2.25 -0.46
N ARG A 89 7.22 2.76 0.71
CA ARG A 89 6.55 2.45 1.99
C ARG A 89 5.79 3.68 2.47
N LEU A 90 4.51 3.53 2.79
CA LEU A 90 3.76 4.59 3.47
C LEU A 90 4.00 4.51 4.97
N GLN A 91 4.58 5.57 5.56
CA GLN A 91 4.74 5.70 7.00
C GLN A 91 3.53 6.41 7.62
N ALA A 92 3.27 7.65 7.19
CA ALA A 92 2.16 8.46 7.67
C ALA A 92 1.52 9.25 6.53
N LEU A 93 0.36 9.82 6.84
CA LEU A 93 -0.33 10.78 6.00
C LEU A 93 -0.74 11.96 6.87
N HIS A 94 -0.68 13.16 6.30
CA HIS A 94 -1.05 14.39 6.99
C HIS A 94 -2.02 15.18 6.12
N GLU A 95 -3.25 15.33 6.61
CA GLU A 95 -4.29 16.08 5.93
C GLU A 95 -4.35 17.51 6.46
N GLN A 96 -4.50 18.45 5.52
CA GLN A 96 -4.81 19.82 5.81
C GLN A 96 -6.18 20.15 5.21
N HIS A 97 -7.07 20.64 6.07
CA HIS A 97 -8.41 21.07 5.68
C HIS A 97 -8.37 22.58 5.50
N ASN A 98 -8.65 23.06 4.29
CA ASN A 98 -8.67 24.49 3.88
C ASN A 98 -7.29 25.18 3.71
N PRO A 99 -6.69 25.15 2.51
CA PRO A 99 -7.12 24.38 1.33
C PRO A 99 -6.88 22.88 1.52
N ALA A 100 -7.74 22.05 0.92
CA ALA A 100 -7.60 20.59 0.99
C ALA A 100 -6.27 20.13 0.37
N LYS A 101 -5.38 19.61 1.22
CA LYS A 101 -4.07 19.07 0.84
C LYS A 101 -3.76 17.80 1.61
N LEU A 102 -2.94 16.95 1.02
CA LEU A 102 -2.47 15.71 1.61
C LEU A 102 -0.96 15.60 1.45
N GLN A 103 -0.23 15.38 2.55
CA GLN A 103 1.15 14.94 2.50
C GLN A 103 1.23 13.43 2.76
N LEU A 104 2.00 12.73 1.93
CA LEU A 104 2.32 11.31 2.09
C LEU A 104 3.79 11.15 2.49
N ASP A 105 4.04 10.59 3.67
CA ASP A 105 5.40 10.34 4.16
C ASP A 105 5.86 8.97 3.65
N PHE A 106 6.77 9.00 2.68
CA PHE A 106 7.27 7.82 1.97
C PHE A 106 8.69 7.46 2.37
N GLY A 107 8.86 6.21 2.77
CA GLY A 107 10.15 5.52 2.79
C GLY A 107 10.27 4.52 1.65
N LEU A 108 11.25 3.63 1.78
CA LEU A 108 11.45 2.49 0.91
C LEU A 108 11.23 1.18 1.67
N THR A 109 10.79 0.18 0.91
CA THR A 109 10.68 -1.22 1.30
C THR A 109 10.90 -2.08 0.06
N ASP A 110 10.65 -3.39 0.17
CA ASP A 110 10.76 -4.30 -0.95
C ASP A 110 9.70 -5.40 -0.88
N TYR A 111 9.57 -6.15 -1.99
CA TYR A 111 8.59 -7.22 -2.09
C TYR A 111 8.85 -8.35 -1.09
N ALA A 112 10.11 -8.69 -0.84
CA ALA A 112 10.49 -9.71 0.14
C ALA A 112 10.05 -9.34 1.57
N SER A 113 10.24 -8.08 1.97
CA SER A 113 9.76 -7.57 3.26
C SER A 113 8.24 -7.55 3.33
N TYR A 114 7.55 -7.18 2.25
CA TYR A 114 6.09 -7.27 2.21
C TYR A 114 5.60 -8.70 2.46
N VAL A 115 6.19 -9.69 1.79
CA VAL A 115 5.85 -11.11 1.98
C VAL A 115 6.11 -11.55 3.42
N GLY A 116 7.30 -11.26 3.95
CA GLY A 116 7.68 -11.73 5.29
C GLY A 116 7.08 -10.94 6.45
N THR A 117 6.40 -9.81 6.21
CA THR A 117 5.77 -8.98 7.26
C THR A 117 4.26 -8.88 7.08
N CYS A 118 3.77 -8.19 6.04
CA CYS A 118 2.35 -7.95 5.82
C CYS A 118 1.56 -9.20 5.40
N CYS A 119 2.20 -10.13 4.67
CA CYS A 119 1.58 -11.40 4.28
C CYS A 119 1.84 -12.54 5.26
N SER A 120 2.63 -12.32 6.30
CA SER A 120 3.04 -13.38 7.22
C SER A 120 1.97 -13.65 8.28
N ALA A 121 2.01 -14.85 8.87
CA ALA A 121 1.17 -15.18 10.03
C ALA A 121 1.47 -14.28 11.25
N GLN A 122 2.64 -13.62 11.28
CA GLN A 122 3.08 -12.75 12.36
C GLN A 122 2.58 -11.30 12.21
N ALA A 123 1.86 -10.94 11.14
CA ALA A 123 1.42 -9.55 10.91
C ALA A 123 0.68 -8.94 12.12
N ALA A 124 -0.21 -9.69 12.78
CA ALA A 124 -0.92 -9.23 13.97
C ALA A 124 0.00 -9.04 15.18
N GLN A 125 1.01 -9.91 15.32
CA GLN A 125 2.03 -9.77 16.36
C GLN A 125 2.87 -8.51 16.11
N LEU A 126 3.33 -8.30 14.87
CA LEU A 126 4.12 -7.13 14.47
C LEU A 126 3.39 -5.82 14.73
N LEU A 127 2.06 -5.78 14.50
CA LEU A 127 1.23 -4.62 14.85
C LEU A 127 1.24 -4.33 16.36
N GLY A 128 1.07 -5.38 17.17
CA GLY A 128 1.08 -5.26 18.62
C GLY A 128 2.46 -4.87 19.17
N ASP A 129 3.53 -5.44 18.61
CA ASP A 129 4.90 -5.13 19.00
C ASP A 129 5.29 -3.71 18.60
N GLY A 130 4.84 -3.23 17.44
CA GLY A 130 5.07 -1.84 17.00
C GLY A 130 4.54 -0.82 17.99
N LEU A 131 3.29 -0.98 18.45
CA LEU A 131 2.71 -0.11 19.48
C LEU A 131 3.48 -0.19 20.80
N LYS A 132 3.88 -1.39 21.23
CA LYS A 132 4.56 -1.59 22.51
C LYS A 132 5.99 -1.05 22.54
N LEU A 133 6.71 -1.16 21.42
CA LEU A 133 8.16 -0.95 21.37
C LEU A 133 8.55 0.37 20.69
N GLN A 134 7.70 0.94 19.83
CA GLN A 134 8.03 2.08 18.98
C GLN A 134 6.96 3.19 18.99
N ASP A 135 5.85 3.02 19.72
CA ASP A 135 4.68 3.91 19.66
C ASP A 135 4.13 4.13 18.23
N ASP A 136 4.36 3.13 17.36
CA ASP A 136 3.88 3.08 15.98
C ASP A 136 3.51 1.63 15.65
N ALA A 137 2.21 1.36 15.51
CA ALA A 137 1.69 0.04 15.16
C ALA A 137 2.34 -0.54 13.90
N PHE A 138 2.79 0.33 12.99
CA PHE A 138 3.27 -0.06 11.68
C PHE A 138 4.79 -0.10 11.57
N ALA A 139 5.52 0.18 12.65
CA ALA A 139 6.98 0.31 12.67
C ALA A 139 7.70 -0.88 12.01
N PHE A 140 7.22 -2.10 12.29
CA PHE A 140 7.83 -3.34 11.82
C PHE A 140 7.22 -3.92 10.54
N LEU A 141 6.26 -3.22 9.92
CA LEU A 141 5.61 -3.66 8.69
C LEU A 141 6.16 -2.95 7.45
N SER A 142 6.25 -3.69 6.35
CA SER A 142 6.70 -3.16 5.05
C SER A 142 5.80 -2.05 4.53
N ARG A 143 4.46 -2.18 4.68
CA ARG A 143 3.45 -1.21 4.19
C ARG A 143 3.75 -0.68 2.79
N LYS A 144 4.10 -1.59 1.87
CA LYS A 144 4.31 -1.20 0.47
C LYS A 144 3.08 -0.46 -0.06
N VAL A 145 3.32 0.60 -0.81
CA VAL A 145 2.27 1.37 -1.46
C VAL A 145 1.79 0.60 -2.69
N GLY A 146 0.47 0.46 -2.80
CA GLY A 146 -0.21 0.04 -4.02
C GLY A 146 -1.16 1.14 -4.49
N VAL A 147 -1.54 1.09 -5.76
CA VAL A 147 -2.51 1.99 -6.38
C VAL A 147 -3.59 1.16 -7.05
N ALA A 148 -4.83 1.64 -6.99
CA ALA A 148 -5.99 0.99 -7.59
C ALA A 148 -6.97 2.05 -8.11
N ALA A 149 -7.61 1.77 -9.25
CA ALA A 149 -8.49 2.70 -9.93
C ALA A 149 -9.94 2.22 -9.90
N ALA A 150 -10.84 3.06 -9.39
CA ALA A 150 -12.24 2.97 -9.76
C ALA A 150 -12.41 3.64 -11.14
N LEU A 151 -12.25 2.84 -12.21
CA LEU A 151 -12.34 3.33 -13.59
C LEU A 151 -13.82 3.43 -14.00
N GLU A 152 -14.34 4.65 -14.08
CA GLU A 152 -15.70 4.94 -14.53
C GLU A 152 -15.74 5.23 -16.05
N THR A 153 -16.68 4.61 -16.75
CA THR A 153 -16.94 4.85 -18.18
C THR A 153 -17.94 6.01 -18.38
N ARG A 154 -17.99 6.57 -19.59
CA ARG A 154 -18.88 7.71 -19.92
C ARG A 154 -20.37 7.44 -19.71
N ASP A 155 -20.77 6.18 -19.76
CA ASP A 155 -22.13 5.70 -19.53
C ASP A 155 -22.40 5.26 -18.08
N GLY A 156 -21.50 5.59 -17.15
CA GLY A 156 -21.72 5.43 -15.70
C GLY A 156 -21.48 4.03 -15.15
N HIS A 157 -20.69 3.20 -15.84
CA HIS A 157 -20.28 1.87 -15.36
C HIS A 157 -18.87 1.90 -14.77
N VAL A 158 -18.59 1.00 -13.83
CA VAL A 158 -17.24 0.81 -13.27
C VAL A 158 -16.60 -0.45 -13.84
N ALA A 159 -15.42 -0.32 -14.41
CA ALA A 159 -14.66 -1.44 -14.95
C ALA A 159 -14.06 -2.30 -13.81
N LEU A 160 -14.29 -3.60 -13.89
CA LEU A 160 -13.67 -4.61 -13.02
C LEU A 160 -12.95 -5.63 -13.87
N ILE A 161 -11.81 -6.13 -13.36
CA ILE A 161 -11.04 -7.21 -13.98
C ILE A 161 -11.23 -8.51 -13.19
N ARG A 162 -11.21 -9.64 -13.90
CA ARG A 162 -11.24 -10.97 -13.25
C ARG A 162 -9.82 -11.51 -13.15
N ARG A 163 -9.36 -11.76 -11.93
CA ARG A 163 -8.01 -12.30 -11.69
C ARG A 163 -7.89 -13.74 -12.21
N SER A 164 -6.77 -14.03 -12.88
CA SER A 164 -6.43 -15.37 -13.37
C SER A 164 -6.33 -16.42 -12.25
N ASN A 165 -6.40 -17.70 -12.61
CA ASN A 165 -6.09 -18.80 -11.69
C ASN A 165 -4.61 -18.92 -11.35
N SER A 166 -3.72 -18.30 -12.12
CA SER A 166 -2.28 -18.52 -11.99
C SER A 166 -1.56 -17.47 -11.12
N VAL A 167 -2.30 -16.55 -10.48
CA VAL A 167 -1.70 -15.51 -9.62
C VAL A 167 -1.53 -15.99 -8.17
N GLY A 168 -0.49 -15.52 -7.49
CA GLY A 168 -0.16 -15.95 -6.12
C GLY A 168 -1.10 -15.43 -5.01
N LEU A 169 -2.01 -14.51 -5.32
CA LEU A 169 -2.99 -13.93 -4.39
C LEU A 169 -4.34 -13.68 -5.09
N TYR A 170 -5.45 -13.99 -4.40
CA TYR A 170 -6.83 -13.63 -4.79
C TYR A 170 -7.32 -14.17 -6.15
N GLN A 171 -7.01 -15.43 -6.47
CA GLN A 171 -7.44 -16.07 -7.73
C GLN A 171 -8.98 -16.03 -7.92
N GLN A 172 -9.42 -15.80 -9.17
CA GLN A 172 -10.82 -15.73 -9.61
C GLN A 172 -11.70 -14.64 -9.00
N LEU A 173 -11.15 -13.79 -8.13
CA LEU A 173 -11.88 -12.65 -7.59
C LEU A 173 -11.94 -11.53 -8.63
N LEU A 174 -13.01 -10.73 -8.53
CA LEU A 174 -13.08 -9.44 -9.21
C LEU A 174 -12.14 -8.48 -8.49
N ASP A 175 -11.46 -7.65 -9.27
CA ASP A 175 -10.51 -6.66 -8.81
C ASP A 175 -10.71 -5.37 -9.61
N THR A 176 -10.17 -4.28 -9.11
CA THR A 176 -10.01 -3.04 -9.86
C THR A 176 -8.66 -3.05 -10.58
N PRO A 177 -8.51 -2.33 -11.71
CA PRO A 177 -7.21 -2.11 -12.30
C PRO A 177 -6.26 -1.48 -11.30
N GLY A 178 -5.01 -1.94 -11.25
CA GLY A 178 -4.07 -1.41 -10.28
C GLY A 178 -2.77 -2.18 -10.15
N GLY A 179 -1.85 -1.59 -9.41
CA GLY A 179 -0.54 -2.18 -9.21
C GLY A 179 0.27 -1.38 -8.19
N HIS A 180 1.54 -1.10 -8.50
CA HIS A 180 2.44 -0.51 -7.51
C HIS A 180 3.41 0.48 -8.16
N PRO A 181 3.43 1.76 -7.72
CA PRO A 181 4.46 2.70 -8.14
C PRO A 181 5.84 2.18 -7.76
N GLU A 182 6.82 2.35 -8.65
CA GLU A 182 8.17 1.79 -8.47
C GLU A 182 9.22 2.89 -8.23
N PRO A 183 9.93 2.88 -7.10
CA PRO A 183 11.03 3.81 -6.85
C PRO A 183 12.13 3.78 -7.91
N ALA A 184 12.32 2.62 -8.55
CA ALA A 184 13.31 2.43 -9.61
C ALA A 184 13.03 3.31 -10.85
N HIS A 185 11.77 3.62 -11.16
CA HIS A 185 11.41 4.49 -12.29
C HIS A 185 11.90 5.92 -12.10
N ILE A 186 12.08 6.35 -10.85
CA ILE A 186 12.62 7.67 -10.50
C ILE A 186 14.07 7.61 -9.99
N GLN A 187 14.75 6.47 -10.21
CA GLN A 187 16.13 6.23 -9.77
C GLN A 187 16.34 6.40 -8.26
N LEU A 188 15.28 6.23 -7.46
CA LEU A 188 15.33 6.31 -6.00
C LEU A 188 15.73 4.95 -5.42
N THR A 189 16.99 4.84 -4.99
CA THR A 189 17.54 3.69 -4.27
C THR A 189 17.64 3.98 -2.78
N GLU A 190 17.92 2.95 -1.96
CA GLU A 190 18.20 3.15 -0.53
C GLU A 190 19.42 4.06 -0.30
N ASP A 191 20.47 3.91 -1.11
CA ASP A 191 21.68 4.72 -0.96
C ASP A 191 21.41 6.18 -1.30
N VAL A 192 20.64 6.44 -2.36
CA VAL A 192 20.17 7.80 -2.69
C VAL A 192 19.34 8.36 -1.55
N LEU A 193 18.35 7.60 -1.04
CA LEU A 193 17.49 8.05 0.05
C LEU A 193 18.28 8.39 1.33
N ARG A 194 19.41 7.68 1.58
CA ARG A 194 20.25 7.94 2.76
C ARG A 194 20.98 9.28 2.70
N THR A 195 21.26 9.81 1.51
CA THR A 195 21.99 11.06 1.32
C THR A 195 21.07 12.27 1.13
N LEU A 196 19.74 12.09 1.05
CA LEU A 196 18.79 13.18 0.79
C LEU A 196 18.63 14.15 1.96
N GLU A 197 18.94 13.75 3.20
CA GLU A 197 18.80 14.64 4.35
C GLU A 197 19.69 15.90 4.23
N ASP A 198 20.83 15.77 3.55
CA ASP A 198 21.81 16.84 3.35
C ASP A 198 21.68 17.56 2.00
N GLN A 199 20.74 17.16 1.14
CA GLN A 199 20.60 17.64 -0.24
C GLN A 199 19.17 18.13 -0.54
N GLU A 200 18.84 19.31 -0.02
CA GLU A 200 17.48 19.88 -0.08
C GLU A 200 16.87 19.93 -1.50
N ASP A 201 17.63 20.44 -2.49
CA ASP A 201 17.13 20.58 -3.86
C ASP A 201 16.91 19.22 -4.53
N THR A 202 17.86 18.28 -4.36
CA THR A 202 17.73 16.90 -4.84
C THR A 202 16.53 16.20 -4.19
N ARG A 203 16.33 16.40 -2.88
CA ARG A 203 15.20 15.83 -2.15
C ARG A 203 13.88 16.31 -2.74
N LYS A 204 13.71 17.63 -2.93
CA LYS A 204 12.49 18.21 -3.53
C LYS A 204 12.22 17.67 -4.93
N GLN A 205 13.26 17.54 -5.76
CA GLN A 205 13.12 16.97 -7.11
C GLN A 205 12.62 15.51 -7.08
N LEU A 206 13.13 14.71 -6.15
CA LEU A 206 12.72 13.32 -5.98
C LEU A 206 11.35 13.18 -5.32
N GLU A 207 10.98 14.06 -4.40
CA GLU A 207 9.64 14.14 -3.82
C GLU A 207 8.60 14.46 -4.89
N ASP A 208 8.88 15.44 -5.76
CA ASP A 208 8.06 15.75 -6.92
C ASP A 208 8.00 14.58 -7.92
N ALA A 209 9.12 13.87 -8.13
CA ALA A 209 9.15 12.69 -8.99
C ALA A 209 8.33 11.52 -8.40
N ALA A 210 8.40 11.30 -7.08
CA ALA A 210 7.62 10.28 -6.39
C ALA A 210 6.12 10.59 -6.44
N ARG A 211 5.73 11.86 -6.29
CA ARG A 211 4.35 12.31 -6.52
C ARG A 211 3.90 11.98 -7.95
N ARG A 212 4.70 12.35 -8.95
CA ARG A 212 4.37 12.07 -10.36
C ARG A 212 4.23 10.58 -10.62
N GLU A 213 5.17 9.76 -10.16
CA GLU A 213 5.13 8.30 -10.27
C GLU A 213 3.88 7.72 -9.61
N PHE A 214 3.48 8.20 -8.44
CA PHE A 214 2.27 7.76 -7.74
C PHE A 214 1.00 7.94 -8.57
N PHE A 215 0.85 9.09 -9.26
CA PHE A 215 -0.32 9.35 -10.11
C PHE A 215 -0.21 8.76 -11.53
N VAL A 216 0.99 8.74 -12.12
CA VAL A 216 1.20 8.21 -13.47
C VAL A 216 1.11 6.69 -13.48
N SER A 217 1.62 6.01 -12.45
CA SER A 217 1.57 4.55 -12.35
C SER A 217 0.15 4.02 -12.51
N ILE A 218 -0.85 4.60 -11.84
CA ILE A 218 -2.22 4.09 -11.95
C ILE A 218 -2.83 4.28 -13.36
N ALA A 219 -2.50 5.36 -14.06
CA ALA A 219 -2.95 5.56 -15.44
C ALA A 219 -2.29 4.53 -16.40
N ASN A 220 -1.03 4.20 -16.16
CA ASN A 220 -0.32 3.14 -16.90
C ASN A 220 -0.92 1.77 -16.60
N GLU A 221 -1.22 1.43 -15.35
CA GLU A 221 -1.87 0.17 -14.98
C GLU A 221 -3.24 0.03 -15.67
N VAL A 222 -4.05 1.10 -15.72
CA VAL A 222 -5.31 1.11 -16.47
C VAL A 222 -5.09 0.83 -17.97
N ARG A 223 -4.05 1.43 -18.57
CA ARG A 223 -3.70 1.16 -19.97
C ARG A 223 -3.27 -0.29 -20.16
N GLU A 224 -2.45 -0.83 -19.26
CA GLU A 224 -1.86 -2.17 -19.40
C GLU A 224 -2.87 -3.28 -19.12
N GLU A 225 -3.74 -3.11 -18.14
CA GLU A 225 -4.69 -4.15 -17.71
C GLU A 225 -6.04 -4.07 -18.44
N VAL A 226 -6.46 -2.88 -18.89
CA VAL A 226 -7.78 -2.65 -19.51
C VAL A 226 -7.67 -2.12 -20.94
N ASN A 227 -6.45 -1.85 -21.43
CA ASN A 227 -6.20 -1.37 -22.79
C ASN A 227 -6.90 -0.04 -23.14
N VAL A 228 -7.09 0.84 -22.14
CA VAL A 228 -7.61 2.20 -22.33
C VAL A 228 -6.45 3.15 -22.57
N ALA A 229 -6.40 3.78 -23.74
CA ALA A 229 -5.35 4.71 -24.12
C ALA A 229 -5.30 5.95 -23.18
N LEU A 230 -4.10 6.47 -22.89
CA LEU A 230 -3.90 7.54 -21.90
C LEU A 230 -4.67 8.82 -22.26
N GLU A 231 -4.77 9.13 -23.56
CA GLU A 231 -5.53 10.27 -24.10
C GLU A 231 -7.04 10.18 -23.89
N LEU A 232 -7.56 8.98 -23.57
CA LEU A 232 -8.96 8.77 -23.24
C LEU A 232 -9.21 8.79 -21.72
N GLN A 233 -8.16 8.81 -20.90
CA GLN A 233 -8.24 8.84 -19.45
C GLN A 233 -8.27 10.29 -18.95
N GLN A 234 -9.09 10.55 -17.94
CA GLN A 234 -8.97 11.80 -17.17
C GLN A 234 -7.80 11.70 -16.19
N PRO A 235 -7.17 12.82 -15.80
CA PRO A 235 -6.15 12.81 -14.76
C PRO A 235 -6.67 12.13 -13.48
N PRO A 236 -5.94 11.16 -12.90
CA PRO A 236 -6.40 10.45 -11.72
C PRO A 236 -6.62 11.41 -10.54
N LYS A 237 -7.64 11.11 -9.73
CA LYS A 237 -7.90 11.79 -8.47
C LYS A 237 -7.85 10.78 -7.34
N LEU A 238 -7.15 11.12 -6.27
CA LEU A 238 -7.06 10.30 -5.08
C LEU A 238 -8.37 10.42 -4.28
N LEU A 239 -9.07 9.31 -4.09
CA LEU A 239 -10.33 9.25 -3.34
C LEU A 239 -10.13 8.95 -1.85
N GLY A 240 -9.07 8.21 -1.54
CA GLY A 240 -8.83 7.67 -0.21
C GLY A 240 -7.74 6.62 -0.20
N LEU A 241 -7.50 6.07 0.97
CA LEU A 241 -6.53 5.00 1.20
C LEU A 241 -7.25 3.80 1.81
N VAL A 242 -6.89 2.61 1.33
CA VAL A 242 -7.39 1.36 1.91
C VAL A 242 -6.22 0.65 2.56
N LEU A 243 -6.28 0.52 3.89
CA LEU A 243 -5.36 -0.33 4.63
C LEU A 243 -5.90 -1.75 4.61
N GLN A 244 -5.11 -2.66 4.06
CA GLN A 244 -5.36 -4.08 4.15
C GLN A 244 -4.48 -4.70 5.26
N PRO A 245 -4.99 -4.88 6.49
CA PRO A 245 -4.24 -5.36 7.66
C PRO A 245 -3.71 -6.79 7.55
N SER A 246 -4.24 -7.61 6.63
CA SER A 246 -3.67 -8.91 6.34
C SER A 246 -3.90 -9.31 4.89
N ALA A 247 -2.83 -9.71 4.21
CA ALA A 247 -2.89 -10.30 2.88
C ALA A 247 -2.47 -11.77 3.00
N ARG A 248 -3.42 -12.66 3.33
CA ARG A 248 -3.12 -14.09 3.49
C ARG A 248 -3.02 -14.76 2.12
N ARG A 249 -1.88 -15.40 1.84
CA ARG A 249 -1.81 -16.42 0.78
C ARG A 249 -2.62 -17.63 1.21
N LYS A 250 -3.32 -18.28 0.26
CA LYS A 250 -3.83 -19.63 0.48
C LYS A 250 -2.62 -20.57 0.50
N SER A 251 -2.51 -21.35 1.57
CA SER A 251 -1.66 -22.54 1.66
C SER A 251 -2.16 -23.63 0.74
#